data_AF-A0A8T9S4R8-F1
#
_entry.id   AF-A0A8T9S4R8-F1
#
_cell.length_a   1.000
_cell.length_b   1.000
_cell.length_c   1.000
_cell.angle_alpha   90.00
_cell.angle_beta   90.00
_cell.angle_gamma   90.00
#
_symmetry.space_group_name_H-M   'P 1'
#
loop_
_entity.id
_entity.type
_entity.pdbx_description
1 polymer ?
#
loop_
_entity_poly.entity_id
_entity_poly.type
_entity_poly.pdbx_seq_one_letter_code
_entity_poly.pdbx_strand_id
1 'polypeptide(L)'
;MRLRASAAGLVPIVSRPAPAEPARRNWLKRLGAVLTGTAVAAPALAASPRQVTGSQPYIGEVMLFAGNFAPQGWAFCDGSLLSIAQYDTLFNLIGTTYGGDGQNTFAVPDLRGRAPRHMGQGPGLSSYGIGQTGGAETATMAVAQMPAHSHQAPASTAATTASPVGAYSAALTATDVNGEAVNALAYGPAAALTNASFIQVQPTGGSQPIAIMPPSLAMNYCISLFGVFPSQ
;
A
#
# COMPACT_ATOMS: atom_id res chain seq x y z
N MET A 1 0.64 -44.56 -47.40
CA MET A 1 2.07 -44.34 -47.10
C MET A 1 2.39 -45.07 -45.79
N ARG A 2 2.90 -46.31 -45.88
CA ARG A 2 3.21 -47.18 -44.73
C ARG A 2 4.72 -47.47 -44.75
N LEU A 3 5.42 -47.19 -43.65
CA LEU A 3 6.83 -47.56 -43.38
C LEU A 3 6.87 -48.02 -41.91
N ARG A 4 6.68 -49.32 -41.64
CA ARG A 4 7.68 -50.39 -41.43
C ARG A 4 8.70 -50.11 -40.31
N ALA A 5 8.51 -50.87 -39.23
CA ALA A 5 9.46 -51.10 -38.14
C ALA A 5 10.71 -51.86 -38.61
N SER A 6 11.85 -51.62 -37.94
CA SER A 6 13.03 -52.49 -38.01
C SER A 6 13.58 -52.71 -36.61
N ALA A 7 13.82 -53.98 -36.29
CA ALA A 7 14.27 -54.47 -34.99
C ALA A 7 15.77 -54.83 -35.01
N ALA A 8 16.31 -54.89 -33.80
CA ALA A 8 17.40 -55.75 -33.30
C ALA A 8 18.86 -55.44 -33.64
N GLY A 9 19.64 -55.32 -32.56
CA GLY A 9 21.11 -55.35 -32.52
C GLY A 9 21.63 -55.23 -31.09
N LEU A 10 21.52 -56.30 -30.30
CA LEU A 10 22.13 -56.44 -28.96
C LEU A 10 23.65 -56.60 -29.08
N VAL A 11 24.41 -55.83 -28.32
CA VAL A 11 25.83 -56.09 -28.01
C VAL A 11 26.02 -56.04 -26.49
N PRO A 12 26.61 -57.06 -25.84
CA PRO A 12 26.75 -57.12 -24.39
C PRO A 12 27.97 -56.29 -23.93
N ILE A 13 27.76 -55.36 -22.99
CA ILE A 13 28.87 -54.70 -22.29
C ILE A 13 29.23 -55.54 -21.06
N VAL A 14 30.45 -56.05 -21.09
CA VAL A 14 31.14 -56.83 -20.06
C VAL A 14 31.19 -56.04 -18.74
N SER A 15 30.72 -56.66 -17.66
CA SER A 15 30.80 -56.16 -16.29
C SER A 15 32.25 -56.14 -15.80
N ARG A 16 32.77 -54.94 -15.48
CA ARG A 16 34.05 -54.78 -14.77
C ARG A 16 33.92 -55.23 -13.30
N PRO A 17 34.88 -56.00 -12.76
CA PRO A 17 34.86 -56.40 -11.35
C PRO A 17 35.18 -55.20 -10.43
N ALA A 18 34.49 -55.17 -9.29
CA ALA A 18 34.66 -54.17 -8.23
C ALA A 18 36.06 -54.25 -7.58
N PRO A 19 36.68 -53.12 -7.21
CA PRO A 19 37.93 -53.13 -6.46
C PRO A 19 37.73 -53.60 -5.02
N ALA A 20 38.69 -54.39 -4.52
CA ALA A 20 38.67 -55.07 -3.24
C ALA A 20 38.63 -54.13 -2.02
N GLU A 21 37.81 -54.50 -1.03
CA GLU A 21 37.67 -53.88 0.29
C GLU A 21 38.93 -54.14 1.15
N PRO A 22 39.62 -53.11 1.69
CA PRO A 22 40.77 -53.35 2.55
C PRO A 22 40.35 -53.83 3.95
N ALA A 23 40.93 -54.97 4.33
CA ALA A 23 40.70 -55.70 5.57
C ALA A 23 40.81 -54.85 6.85
N ARG A 24 39.84 -55.08 7.75
CA ARG A 24 39.72 -54.55 9.11
C ARG A 24 40.99 -54.82 9.92
N ARG A 25 41.71 -53.76 10.33
CA ARG A 25 42.85 -53.88 11.25
C ARG A 25 42.49 -53.35 12.63
N ASN A 26 42.23 -54.29 13.54
CA ASN A 26 41.98 -54.12 14.98
C ASN A 26 43.14 -53.43 15.69
N TRP A 27 43.09 -52.11 15.83
CA TRP A 27 44.05 -51.30 16.60
C TRP A 27 43.66 -51.15 18.09
N LEU A 28 42.53 -51.73 18.51
CA LEU A 28 41.95 -51.60 19.85
C LEU A 28 42.47 -52.60 20.90
N LYS A 29 43.76 -52.91 20.90
CA LYS A 29 44.38 -53.60 22.04
C LYS A 29 45.75 -53.02 22.32
N ARG A 30 45.78 -51.84 22.95
CA ARG A 30 46.83 -51.44 23.89
C ARG A 30 46.59 -50.05 24.47
N LEU A 31 46.50 -50.05 25.80
CA LEU A 31 46.79 -48.99 26.78
C LEU A 31 45.58 -48.58 27.60
N GLY A 32 45.47 -49.22 28.77
CA GLY A 32 44.73 -48.67 29.89
C GLY A 32 45.59 -47.65 30.64
N ALA A 33 44.95 -46.58 31.09
CA ALA A 33 45.39 -45.78 32.22
C ALA A 33 44.15 -45.09 32.83
N VAL A 34 43.96 -45.35 34.12
CA VAL A 34 42.95 -44.78 35.01
C VAL A 34 43.23 -43.29 35.23
N LEU A 35 42.21 -42.44 35.13
CA LEU A 35 42.19 -41.10 35.72
C LEU A 35 40.73 -40.71 36.03
N THR A 36 40.41 -40.59 37.31
CA THR A 36 39.21 -39.97 37.85
C THR A 36 39.20 -38.48 37.51
N GLY A 37 38.17 -38.00 36.81
CA GLY A 37 37.99 -36.58 36.49
C GLY A 37 36.52 -36.26 36.30
N THR A 38 36.00 -35.34 37.10
CA THR A 38 34.62 -34.87 37.07
C THR A 38 34.28 -34.26 35.71
N ALA A 39 33.16 -34.68 35.13
CA ALA A 39 32.62 -34.06 33.92
C ALA A 39 32.05 -32.67 34.29
N VAL A 40 32.84 -31.62 34.07
CA VAL A 40 32.31 -30.26 34.02
C VAL A 40 31.62 -30.13 32.66
N ALA A 41 30.29 -30.04 32.66
CA ALA A 41 29.53 -29.76 31.47
C ALA A 41 30.00 -28.42 30.89
N ALA A 42 30.66 -28.46 29.73
CA ALA A 42 30.92 -27.25 28.96
C ALA A 42 29.57 -26.63 28.61
N PRO A 43 29.33 -25.34 28.90
CA PRO A 43 28.12 -24.70 28.42
C PRO A 43 28.16 -24.75 26.89
N ALA A 44 27.10 -25.28 26.29
CA ALA A 44 26.89 -25.16 24.86
C ALA A 44 26.96 -23.66 24.54
N LEU A 45 27.99 -23.27 23.79
CA LEU A 45 28.14 -21.93 23.27
C LEU A 45 26.92 -21.68 22.38
N ALA A 46 25.89 -21.04 22.95
CA ALA A 46 24.75 -20.57 22.18
C ALA A 46 25.33 -19.68 21.09
N ALA A 47 25.20 -20.12 19.84
CA ALA A 47 25.55 -19.30 18.70
C ALA A 47 24.73 -18.02 18.82
N SER A 48 25.40 -16.93 19.17
CA SER A 48 24.83 -15.60 19.06
C SER A 48 24.32 -15.46 17.63
N PRO A 49 23.10 -14.95 17.40
CA PRO A 49 22.64 -14.72 16.04
C PRO A 49 23.74 -13.94 15.33
N ARG A 50 24.21 -14.49 14.20
CA ARG A 50 25.25 -13.86 13.38
C ARG A 50 24.76 -12.45 13.11
N GLN A 51 25.40 -11.46 13.73
CA GLN A 51 25.18 -10.07 13.37
C GLN A 51 25.53 -10.00 11.88
N VAL A 52 24.51 -9.79 11.05
CA VAL A 52 24.72 -9.40 9.66
C VAL A 52 25.65 -8.21 9.75
N THR A 53 26.80 -8.30 9.08
CA THR A 53 27.85 -7.30 9.08
C THR A 53 27.38 -6.06 8.29
N GLY A 54 26.36 -5.41 8.82
CA GLY A 54 25.94 -4.03 8.60
C GLY A 54 25.93 -3.37 9.97
N SER A 55 26.07 -2.04 10.03
CA SER A 55 26.02 -1.29 11.28
C SER A 55 24.90 -1.79 12.20
N GLN A 56 25.18 -2.00 13.49
CA GLN A 56 24.13 -2.26 14.47
C GLN A 56 23.10 -1.12 14.37
N PRO A 57 21.79 -1.43 14.23
CA PRO A 57 20.77 -0.40 14.08
C PRO A 57 20.68 0.44 15.35
N TYR A 58 20.21 1.67 15.22
CA TYR A 58 19.82 2.44 16.39
C TYR A 58 18.50 1.91 16.96
N ILE A 59 18.34 1.99 18.29
CA ILE A 59 17.03 1.74 18.90
C ILE A 59 16.03 2.75 18.32
N GLY A 60 14.84 2.29 17.93
CA GLY A 60 13.82 3.14 17.33
C GLY A 60 14.04 3.48 15.85
N GLU A 61 15.10 2.94 15.21
CA GLU A 61 15.28 3.04 13.76
C GLU A 61 14.15 2.33 13.02
N VAL A 62 13.66 2.94 11.94
CA VAL A 62 12.61 2.37 11.09
C VAL A 62 13.20 1.97 9.75
N MET A 63 12.95 0.72 9.34
CA MET A 63 13.37 0.19 8.05
C MET A 63 12.17 -0.31 7.22
N LEU A 64 12.34 -0.31 5.91
CA LEU A 64 11.45 -1.00 4.97
C LEU A 64 11.82 -2.47 4.89
N PHE A 65 10.81 -3.34 4.98
CA PHE A 65 10.97 -4.79 4.98
C PHE A 65 9.95 -5.46 4.06
N ALA A 66 10.43 -6.35 3.20
CA ALA A 66 9.61 -7.03 2.18
C ALA A 66 8.98 -8.35 2.66
N GLY A 67 9.34 -8.85 3.85
CA GLY A 67 8.84 -10.13 4.38
C GLY A 67 7.58 -9.99 5.21
N ASN A 68 6.87 -11.10 5.42
CA ASN A 68 5.57 -11.15 6.10
C ASN A 68 5.64 -11.42 7.62
N PHE A 69 6.84 -11.38 8.20
CA PHE A 69 7.06 -11.53 9.65
C PHE A 69 8.09 -10.50 10.09
N ALA A 70 7.94 -9.95 11.30
CA ALA A 70 8.95 -9.04 11.82
C ALA A 70 10.25 -9.82 12.07
N PRO A 71 11.41 -9.37 11.56
CA PRO A 71 12.69 -9.99 11.88
C PRO A 71 12.94 -9.99 13.38
N GLN A 72 13.77 -10.92 13.86
CA GLN A 72 14.11 -10.98 15.28
C GLN A 72 14.71 -9.64 15.76
N GLY A 73 14.16 -9.10 16.85
CA GLY A 73 14.57 -7.80 17.41
C GLY A 73 13.91 -6.59 16.75
N TRP A 74 12.93 -6.82 15.86
CA TRP A 74 12.12 -5.77 15.24
C TRP A 74 10.64 -6.01 15.52
N ALA A 75 9.85 -4.95 15.52
CA ALA A 75 8.39 -4.99 15.52
C ALA A 75 7.84 -4.32 14.26
N PHE A 76 6.64 -4.70 13.82
CA PHE A 76 5.95 -3.96 12.75
C PHE A 76 5.49 -2.59 13.26
N CYS A 77 5.52 -1.59 12.38
CA CYS A 77 4.92 -0.28 12.65
C CYS A 77 3.41 -0.31 12.33
N ASP A 78 2.65 -1.02 13.17
CA ASP A 78 1.20 -1.25 13.02
C ASP A 78 0.35 -0.63 14.15
N GLY A 79 0.95 0.19 15.01
CA GLY A 79 0.27 0.78 16.17
C GLY A 79 0.08 -0.16 17.36
N SER A 80 0.72 -1.34 17.35
CA SER A 80 0.64 -2.30 18.46
C SER A 80 1.17 -1.74 19.78
N LEU A 81 0.55 -2.15 20.89
CA LEU A 81 0.99 -1.82 22.24
C LEU A 81 2.06 -2.80 22.70
N LEU A 82 3.20 -2.26 23.16
CA LEU A 82 4.32 -3.00 23.71
C LEU A 82 4.46 -2.71 25.20
N SER A 83 4.97 -3.69 25.95
CA SER A 83 5.22 -3.55 27.39
C SER A 83 6.46 -2.70 27.65
N ILE A 84 6.32 -1.66 28.48
CA ILE A 84 7.44 -0.81 28.91
C ILE A 84 8.48 -1.63 29.67
N ALA A 85 8.05 -2.61 30.48
CA ALA A 85 8.96 -3.45 31.25
C ALA A 85 9.88 -4.33 30.38
N GLN A 86 9.49 -4.62 29.13
CA GLN A 86 10.29 -5.40 28.20
C GLN A 86 11.15 -4.53 27.26
N TYR A 87 10.70 -3.31 26.97
CA TYR A 87 11.32 -2.41 25.98
C TYR A 87 11.50 -1.01 26.55
N ASP A 88 12.08 -0.92 27.74
CA ASP A 88 12.29 0.31 28.51
C ASP A 88 13.15 1.33 27.75
N THR A 89 14.21 0.85 27.09
CA THR A 89 15.12 1.67 26.28
C THR A 89 14.43 2.32 25.09
N LEU A 90 13.55 1.59 24.39
CA LEU A 90 12.75 2.13 23.30
C LEU A 90 11.70 3.13 23.83
N PHE A 91 11.05 2.81 24.95
CA PHE A 91 10.11 3.72 25.60
C PHE A 91 10.79 5.04 26.02
N ASN A 92 12.01 4.99 26.55
CA ASN A 92 12.77 6.19 26.90
C ASN A 92 13.06 7.09 25.68
N LEU A 93 13.08 6.52 24.47
CA LEU A 93 13.31 7.28 23.23
C LEU A 93 12.03 7.87 22.64
N ILE A 94 10.96 7.07 22.50
CA ILE A 94 9.73 7.48 21.79
C ILE A 94 8.56 7.84 22.71
N GLY A 95 8.66 7.53 24.00
CA GLY A 95 7.63 7.77 24.99
C GLY A 95 6.25 7.24 24.59
N THR A 96 5.22 8.04 24.85
CA THR A 96 3.82 7.76 24.48
C THR A 96 3.37 8.50 23.22
N THR A 97 4.31 9.00 22.40
CA THR A 97 3.99 9.81 21.20
C THR A 97 2.99 9.13 20.26
N TYR A 98 3.04 7.80 20.16
CA TYR A 98 2.16 7.03 19.29
C TYR A 98 0.99 6.36 20.03
N GLY A 99 0.88 6.54 21.36
CA GLY A 99 -0.16 5.97 22.22
C GLY A 99 0.38 5.15 23.39
N GLY A 100 -0.54 4.48 24.10
CA GLY A 100 -0.28 3.72 25.32
C GLY A 100 -0.61 4.50 26.60
N ASP A 101 -0.49 3.83 27.74
CA ASP A 101 -0.79 4.41 29.07
C ASP A 101 0.42 5.12 29.70
N GLY A 102 1.62 4.92 29.16
CA GLY A 102 2.87 5.50 29.68
C GLY A 102 3.26 4.98 31.07
N GLN A 103 2.62 3.90 31.53
CA GLN A 103 2.90 3.25 32.82
C GLN A 103 3.30 1.79 32.61
N ASN A 104 2.47 1.03 31.89
CA ASN A 104 2.72 -0.37 31.58
C ASN A 104 3.05 -0.60 30.10
N THR A 105 2.52 0.26 29.23
CA THR A 105 2.53 0.10 27.79
C THR A 105 2.77 1.40 27.03
N PHE A 106 3.35 1.25 25.83
CA PHE A 106 3.50 2.31 24.84
C PHE A 106 3.21 1.74 23.45
N ALA A 107 2.81 2.57 22.50
CA ALA A 107 2.56 2.13 21.14
C ALA A 107 3.76 2.39 20.21
N VAL A 108 3.94 1.53 19.23
CA VAL A 108 4.79 1.79 18.07
C VAL A 108 4.05 2.68 17.04
N PRO A 109 4.74 3.32 16.08
CA PRO A 109 4.08 4.06 15.02
C PRO A 109 3.12 3.17 14.22
N ASP A 110 1.99 3.72 13.74
CA ASP A 110 1.12 3.05 12.77
C ASP A 110 1.34 3.64 11.38
N LEU A 111 2.01 2.89 10.50
CA LEU A 111 2.31 3.29 9.13
C LEU A 111 1.45 2.56 8.09
N ARG A 112 0.42 1.82 8.50
CA ARG A 112 -0.47 1.12 7.56
C ARG A 112 -1.31 2.14 6.78
N GLY A 113 -1.23 2.09 5.45
CA GLY A 113 -1.90 3.04 4.56
C GLY A 113 -1.30 4.47 4.62
N ARG A 114 -0.11 4.63 5.20
CA ARG A 114 0.51 5.95 5.39
C ARG A 114 1.91 6.00 4.78
N ALA A 115 2.22 7.13 4.18
CA ALA A 115 3.58 7.45 3.76
C ALA A 115 4.31 8.23 4.89
N PRO A 116 5.54 7.85 5.27
CA PRO A 116 6.35 8.61 6.21
C PRO A 116 6.58 10.05 5.73
N ARG A 117 6.51 11.01 6.66
CA ARG A 117 6.77 12.42 6.42
C ARG A 117 7.77 12.94 7.43
N HIS A 118 8.67 13.81 6.98
CA HIS A 118 9.63 14.49 7.85
C HIS A 118 8.91 15.46 8.82
N MET A 119 9.33 15.50 10.08
CA MET A 119 8.77 16.39 11.10
C MET A 119 9.28 17.82 10.98
N GLY A 120 8.56 18.78 11.54
CA GLY A 120 8.91 20.20 11.53
C GLY A 120 8.36 20.96 10.32
N GLN A 121 8.90 22.15 10.10
CA GLN A 121 8.45 23.09 9.07
C GLN A 121 9.55 23.33 8.05
N GLY A 122 9.28 23.05 6.77
CA GLY A 122 10.10 23.50 5.65
C GLY A 122 9.67 24.89 5.15
N PRO A 123 10.54 25.66 4.47
CA PRO A 123 10.16 26.95 3.87
C PRO A 123 8.95 26.80 2.93
N GLY A 124 7.88 27.54 3.21
CA GLY A 124 6.63 27.48 2.42
C GLY A 124 5.80 26.20 2.59
N LEU A 125 6.17 25.32 3.53
CA LEU A 125 5.43 24.09 3.84
C LEU A 125 4.72 24.19 5.19
N SER A 126 3.72 23.34 5.38
CA SER A 126 3.05 23.16 6.67
C SER A 126 4.01 22.55 7.71
N SER A 127 3.82 22.89 8.98
CA SER A 127 4.54 22.29 10.10
C SER A 127 3.85 20.99 10.54
N TYR A 128 4.64 19.94 10.81
CA TYR A 128 4.13 18.66 11.31
C TYR A 128 4.86 18.22 12.57
N GLY A 129 4.12 17.93 13.64
CA GLY A 129 4.69 17.32 14.84
C GLY A 129 5.06 15.85 14.61
N ILE A 130 6.05 15.34 15.35
CA ILE A 130 6.31 13.89 15.37
C ILE A 130 5.06 13.14 15.85
N GLY A 131 4.73 12.03 15.18
CA GLY A 131 3.50 11.26 15.46
C GLY A 131 2.21 11.86 14.90
N GLN A 132 2.23 13.08 14.34
CA GLN A 132 1.04 13.68 13.74
C GLN A 132 0.64 12.90 12.48
N THR A 133 -0.62 12.44 12.44
CA THR A 133 -1.20 11.82 11.25
C THR A 133 -1.92 12.85 10.37
N GLY A 134 -2.00 12.57 9.07
CA GLY A 134 -2.70 13.42 8.12
C GLY A 134 -2.80 12.78 6.73
N GLY A 135 -3.41 13.51 5.80
CA GLY A 135 -3.70 13.02 4.44
C GLY A 135 -5.07 12.35 4.33
N ALA A 136 -5.44 12.01 3.09
CA ALA A 136 -6.66 11.28 2.75
C ALA A 136 -6.37 10.37 1.55
N GLU A 137 -6.99 9.18 1.50
CA GLU A 137 -6.87 8.26 0.36
C GLU A 137 -7.81 8.65 -0.80
N THR A 138 -8.92 9.31 -0.47
CA THR A 138 -9.91 9.82 -1.41
C THR A 138 -10.18 11.31 -1.16
N ALA A 139 -10.53 12.02 -2.22
CA ALA A 139 -11.05 13.37 -2.15
C ALA A 139 -12.40 13.41 -2.86
N THR A 140 -13.42 13.95 -2.21
CA THR A 140 -14.70 14.24 -2.86
C THR A 140 -14.59 15.57 -3.58
N MET A 141 -14.91 15.60 -4.87
CA MET A 141 -15.08 16.86 -5.60
C MET A 141 -16.51 17.35 -5.47
N ALA A 142 -16.72 18.36 -4.62
CA ALA A 142 -17.96 19.10 -4.52
C ALA A 142 -18.08 20.10 -5.68
N VAL A 143 -19.32 20.47 -6.03
CA VAL A 143 -19.60 21.50 -7.04
C VAL A 143 -18.89 22.83 -6.71
N ALA A 144 -18.77 23.16 -5.42
CA ALA A 144 -18.05 24.35 -4.94
C ALA A 144 -16.53 24.32 -5.21
N GLN A 145 -15.95 23.17 -5.52
CA GLN A 145 -14.53 23.03 -5.88
C GLN A 145 -14.29 23.17 -7.39
N MET A 146 -15.34 23.35 -8.19
CA MET A 146 -15.24 23.74 -9.60
C MET A 146 -15.32 25.26 -9.74
N PRO A 147 -14.53 25.88 -10.64
CA PRO A 147 -14.74 27.29 -10.98
C PRO A 147 -16.19 27.56 -11.37
N ALA A 148 -16.74 28.67 -10.88
CA ALA A 148 -18.07 29.10 -11.25
C ALA A 148 -18.15 29.29 -12.77
N HIS A 149 -19.04 28.54 -13.41
CA HIS A 149 -19.32 28.62 -14.83
C HIS A 149 -20.82 28.47 -15.05
N SER A 150 -21.32 28.96 -16.18
CA SER A 150 -22.72 28.85 -16.57
C SER A 150 -22.83 28.51 -18.05
N HIS A 151 -23.87 27.75 -18.38
CA HIS A 151 -24.27 27.50 -19.76
C HIS A 151 -25.52 28.32 -20.05
N GLN A 152 -25.45 29.15 -21.08
CA GLN A 152 -26.60 29.87 -21.59
C GLN A 152 -27.02 29.25 -22.91
N ALA A 153 -28.19 28.62 -22.93
CA ALA A 153 -28.81 28.12 -24.14
C ALA A 153 -29.95 29.09 -24.53
N PRO A 154 -29.71 30.02 -25.47
CA PRO A 154 -30.74 30.97 -25.90
C PRO A 154 -31.94 30.25 -26.51
N ALA A 155 -33.13 30.72 -26.18
CA ALA A 155 -34.42 30.24 -26.65
C ALA A 155 -35.24 31.42 -27.20
N SER A 156 -36.20 31.11 -28.06
CA SER A 156 -37.15 32.09 -28.58
C SER A 156 -38.45 32.06 -27.77
N THR A 157 -39.04 33.23 -27.54
CA THR A 157 -40.36 33.38 -26.91
C THR A 157 -41.51 33.18 -27.90
N ALA A 158 -41.22 33.09 -29.20
CA ALA A 158 -42.20 32.92 -30.25
C ALA A 158 -41.83 31.76 -31.18
N ALA A 159 -42.74 30.80 -31.32
CA ALA A 159 -42.66 29.72 -32.30
C ALA A 159 -43.17 30.22 -33.65
N THR A 160 -42.28 30.45 -34.62
CA THR A 160 -42.61 31.04 -35.94
C THR A 160 -42.21 30.16 -37.12
N THR A 161 -41.42 29.11 -36.88
CA THR A 161 -40.97 28.19 -37.92
C THR A 161 -40.78 26.77 -37.38
N ALA A 162 -40.97 25.78 -38.23
CA ALA A 162 -40.64 24.38 -37.95
C ALA A 162 -39.18 24.03 -38.27
N SER A 163 -38.44 24.94 -38.92
CA SER A 163 -37.04 24.73 -39.29
C SER A 163 -36.09 25.24 -38.20
N PRO A 164 -35.10 24.44 -37.76
CA PRO A 164 -34.08 24.88 -36.82
C PRO A 164 -32.99 25.76 -37.46
N VAL A 165 -32.92 25.85 -38.79
CA VAL A 165 -31.83 26.54 -39.49
C VAL A 165 -31.84 28.03 -39.18
N GLY A 166 -30.83 28.51 -38.45
CA GLY A 166 -30.70 29.92 -38.06
C GLY A 166 -31.72 30.39 -37.03
N ALA A 167 -32.39 29.46 -36.33
CA ALA A 167 -33.43 29.74 -35.36
C ALA A 167 -33.11 29.13 -33.98
N TYR A 168 -33.76 29.64 -32.93
CA TYR A 168 -33.63 29.17 -31.55
C TYR A 168 -34.84 28.31 -31.17
N SER A 169 -34.64 27.36 -30.27
CA SER A 169 -35.72 26.53 -29.71
C SER A 169 -36.81 27.41 -29.09
N ALA A 170 -38.07 27.14 -29.40
CA ALA A 170 -39.24 27.83 -28.88
C ALA A 170 -40.23 26.83 -28.28
N ALA A 171 -40.97 27.24 -27.26
CA ALA A 171 -42.10 26.43 -26.76
C ALA A 171 -43.33 26.68 -27.63
N LEU A 172 -43.93 25.61 -28.15
CA LEU A 172 -45.24 25.64 -28.81
C LEU A 172 -46.11 24.54 -28.23
N THR A 173 -47.19 24.93 -27.56
CA THR A 173 -48.30 24.02 -27.25
C THR A 173 -49.18 23.95 -28.50
N ALA A 174 -49.14 22.81 -29.18
CA ALA A 174 -50.01 22.51 -30.31
C ALA A 174 -51.18 21.63 -29.85
N THR A 175 -52.16 21.43 -30.72
CA THR A 175 -53.27 20.50 -30.50
C THR A 175 -53.13 19.36 -31.49
N ASP A 176 -53.24 18.11 -31.02
CA ASP A 176 -53.21 16.94 -31.89
C ASP A 176 -54.53 16.76 -32.66
N VAL A 177 -54.61 15.71 -33.49
CA VAL A 177 -55.79 15.40 -34.29
C VAL A 177 -57.03 15.03 -33.46
N ASN A 178 -56.84 14.76 -32.16
CA ASN A 178 -57.89 14.41 -31.21
C ASN A 178 -58.33 15.60 -30.34
N GLY A 179 -57.70 16.77 -30.50
CA GLY A 179 -58.01 17.93 -29.67
C GLY A 179 -57.16 18.05 -28.40
N GLU A 180 -56.15 17.19 -28.22
CA GLU A 180 -55.32 17.15 -27.02
C GLU A 180 -54.08 18.04 -27.14
N ALA A 181 -53.68 18.67 -26.04
CA ALA A 181 -52.49 19.52 -26.01
C ALA A 181 -51.21 18.67 -26.12
N VAL A 182 -50.36 18.98 -27.09
CA VAL A 182 -49.06 18.33 -27.32
C VAL A 182 -47.94 19.35 -27.43
N ASN A 183 -46.74 18.99 -26.96
CA ASN A 183 -45.54 19.77 -27.18
C ASN A 183 -45.04 19.55 -28.61
N ALA A 184 -45.04 20.61 -29.43
CA ALA A 184 -44.49 20.56 -30.77
C ALA A 184 -43.04 21.09 -30.78
N LEU A 185 -42.18 20.47 -31.60
CA LEU A 185 -40.86 21.04 -31.90
C LEU A 185 -41.07 22.29 -32.75
N ALA A 186 -40.72 23.44 -32.20
CA ALA A 186 -40.85 24.73 -32.87
C ALA A 186 -39.64 25.62 -32.62
N TYR A 187 -39.39 26.54 -33.55
CA TYR A 187 -38.26 27.44 -33.52
C TYR A 187 -38.68 28.87 -33.85
N GLY A 188 -37.85 29.83 -33.48
CA GLY A 188 -38.11 31.24 -33.72
C GLY A 188 -36.84 32.09 -33.80
N PRO A 189 -36.98 33.39 -34.13
CA PRO A 189 -35.85 34.31 -34.20
C PRO A 189 -35.16 34.47 -32.84
N ALA A 190 -33.93 34.99 -32.85
CA ALA A 190 -33.24 35.40 -31.64
C ALA A 190 -34.13 36.37 -30.85
N ALA A 191 -34.53 36.02 -29.64
CA ALA A 191 -35.10 37.01 -28.74
C ALA A 191 -33.98 37.96 -28.27
N ALA A 192 -34.30 39.23 -28.01
CA ALA A 192 -33.41 40.07 -27.20
C ALA A 192 -33.16 39.34 -25.87
N LEU A 193 -31.89 39.11 -25.54
CA LEU A 193 -31.46 38.26 -24.43
C LEU A 193 -31.99 38.79 -23.09
N THR A 194 -33.19 38.36 -22.69
CA THR A 194 -33.75 38.59 -21.37
C THR A 194 -33.63 37.31 -20.55
N ASN A 195 -33.60 37.41 -19.22
CA ASN A 195 -33.42 36.27 -18.31
C ASN A 195 -34.47 35.15 -18.53
N ALA A 196 -35.64 35.49 -19.09
CA ALA A 196 -36.72 34.56 -19.45
C ALA A 196 -36.49 33.81 -20.78
N SER A 197 -35.44 34.12 -21.54
CA SER A 197 -35.16 33.60 -22.88
C SER A 197 -34.02 32.55 -22.90
N PHE A 198 -33.74 31.91 -21.78
CA PHE A 198 -32.70 30.87 -21.68
C PHE A 198 -33.25 29.57 -21.11
N ILE A 199 -32.79 28.44 -21.64
CA ILE A 199 -32.95 27.14 -20.99
C ILE A 199 -31.97 27.10 -19.80
N GLN A 200 -32.52 26.96 -18.59
CA GLN A 200 -31.71 26.80 -17.38
C GLN A 200 -31.10 25.39 -17.36
N VAL A 201 -29.79 25.30 -17.59
CA VAL A 201 -29.05 24.05 -17.43
C VAL A 201 -28.66 23.91 -15.96
N GLN A 202 -29.18 22.88 -15.31
CA GLN A 202 -28.84 22.61 -13.92
C GLN A 202 -27.37 22.18 -13.79
N PRO A 203 -26.67 22.55 -12.70
CA PRO A 203 -25.35 22.02 -12.40
C PRO A 203 -25.38 20.49 -12.41
N THR A 204 -24.43 19.88 -13.12
CA THR A 204 -24.25 18.41 -13.13
C THR A 204 -23.00 18.06 -12.34
N GLY A 205 -23.10 17.07 -11.46
CA GLY A 205 -21.99 16.58 -10.64
C GLY A 205 -22.51 15.62 -9.57
N GLY A 206 -21.91 14.44 -9.48
CA GLY A 206 -22.37 13.37 -8.57
C GLY A 206 -21.74 13.39 -7.18
N SER A 207 -20.88 14.38 -6.88
CA SER A 207 -20.07 14.45 -5.65
C SER A 207 -19.43 13.11 -5.28
N GLN A 208 -18.93 12.39 -6.28
CA GLN A 208 -18.33 11.08 -6.06
C GLN A 208 -16.86 11.25 -5.60
N PRO A 209 -16.41 10.46 -4.60
CA PRO A 209 -15.01 10.44 -4.23
C PRO A 209 -14.13 9.98 -5.38
N ILE A 210 -13.00 10.66 -5.59
CA ILE A 210 -11.91 10.23 -6.46
C ILE A 210 -10.74 9.75 -5.60
N ALA A 211 -10.08 8.67 -6.04
CA ALA A 211 -8.85 8.21 -5.40
C ALA A 211 -7.72 9.20 -5.72
N ILE A 212 -6.98 9.63 -4.69
CA ILE A 212 -5.83 10.55 -4.85
C ILE A 212 -4.50 9.88 -4.49
N MET A 213 -4.51 8.57 -4.30
CA MET A 213 -3.31 7.80 -3.99
C MET A 213 -2.44 7.61 -5.24
N PRO A 214 -1.15 7.97 -5.20
CA PRO A 214 -0.23 7.66 -6.29
C PRO A 214 -0.01 6.13 -6.40
N PRO A 215 0.47 5.63 -7.55
CA PRO A 215 0.90 4.24 -7.66
C PRO A 215 1.92 3.90 -6.56
N SER A 216 1.64 2.88 -5.77
CA SER A 216 2.47 2.49 -4.63
C SER A 216 2.61 0.98 -4.54
N LEU A 217 3.73 0.51 -3.99
CA LEU A 217 3.94 -0.90 -3.63
C LEU A 217 3.89 -1.02 -2.10
N ALA A 218 3.03 -1.90 -1.60
CA ALA A 218 2.93 -2.16 -0.17
C ALA A 218 4.14 -2.96 0.33
N MET A 219 4.83 -2.41 1.32
CA MET A 219 5.91 -3.05 2.06
C MET A 219 5.68 -2.84 3.56
N ASN A 220 6.28 -3.68 4.39
CA ASN A 220 6.18 -3.54 5.84
C ASN A 220 7.20 -2.53 6.34
N TYR A 221 6.78 -1.67 7.27
CA TYR A 221 7.69 -0.89 8.08
C TYR A 221 7.97 -1.63 9.37
N CYS A 222 9.25 -1.73 9.74
CA CYS A 222 9.68 -2.35 10.98
C CYS A 222 10.47 -1.35 11.80
N ILE A 223 10.23 -1.32 13.11
CA ILE A 223 10.99 -0.53 14.08
C ILE A 223 11.91 -1.44 14.90
N SER A 224 13.14 -0.99 15.11
CA SER A 224 14.14 -1.70 15.90
C SER A 224 13.81 -1.64 17.40
N LEU A 225 13.64 -2.79 18.03
CA LEU A 225 13.38 -2.92 19.48
C LEU A 225 14.68 -2.89 20.30
N PHE A 226 15.80 -3.25 19.66
CA PHE A 226 17.12 -3.37 20.30
C PHE A 226 18.21 -2.83 19.38
N GLY A 227 19.23 -2.21 19.93
CA GLY A 227 20.28 -1.58 19.12
C GLY A 227 21.18 -0.67 19.94
N VAL A 228 21.91 0.20 19.25
CA VAL A 228 22.68 1.26 19.90
C VAL A 228 21.72 2.38 20.31
N PHE A 229 21.80 2.84 21.55
CA PHE A 229 21.02 4.00 21.97
C PHE A 229 21.57 5.26 21.28
N PRO A 230 20.75 6.06 20.59
CA PRO A 230 21.22 7.27 19.92
C PRO A 230 21.60 8.34 20.96
N SER A 231 22.89 8.66 21.05
CA SER A 231 23.40 9.78 21.87
C SER A 231 23.57 11.02 21.00
N GLN A 232 23.14 12.18 21.51
CA GLN A 232 23.43 13.49 20.91
C GLN A 232 24.82 13.98 21.28
#